data_AF-A0A2N0KWH8-F1
#
_entry.id   AF-A0A2N0KWH8-F1
#
_cell.length_a   1.000
_cell.length_b   1.000
_cell.length_c   1.000
_cell.angle_alpha   90.00
_cell.angle_beta   90.00
_cell.angle_gamma   90.00
#
_symmetry.space_group_name_H-M   'P 1'
#
loop_
_entity.id
_entity.type
_entity.pdbx_description
1 polymer ?
#
loop_
_entity_poly.entity_id
_entity_poly.type
_entity_poly.pdbx_seq_one_letter_code
_entity_poly.pdbx_strand_id
1 'polypeptide(L)' 'MLVIEGSGILMINGQQHDVRQYDSAFITPGAHHRLINTSKTPFKIVRPYTTVDVTRTLVNE' A
#
# COMPACT_ATOMS: atom_id res chain seq x y z
N MET A 1 -0.82 -2.57 -6.90
CA MET A 1 -1.80 -2.47 -5.79
C MET A 1 -3.07 -1.85 -6.33
N LEU A 2 -4.23 -2.33 -5.87
CA LEU A 2 -5.54 -1.72 -6.11
C LEU A 2 -6.25 -1.53 -4.76
N VAL A 3 -6.87 -0.37 -4.55
CA VAL A 3 -7.80 -0.15 -3.45
C VAL A 3 -9.18 -0.68 -3.83
N ILE A 4 -9.70 -1.60 -3.00
CA ILE A 4 -11.01 -2.22 -3.21
C ILE A 4 -12.10 -1.53 -2.40
N GLU A 5 -11.78 -1.03 -1.20
CA GLU A 5 -12.74 -0.39 -0.30
C GLU A 5 -12.02 0.55 0.67
N GLY A 6 -12.68 1.66 1.01
CA GLY A 6 -12.18 2.64 1.97
C GLY A 6 -11.20 3.66 1.36
N SER A 7 -10.55 4.40 2.25
CA SER A 7 -9.54 5.40 1.91
C SER A 7 -8.37 5.36 2.88
N GLY A 8 -7.22 5.86 2.43
CA GLY A 8 -6.00 5.85 3.20
C GLY A 8 -4.93 6.73 2.59
N ILE A 9 -3.75 6.65 3.19
CA ILE A 9 -2.53 7.26 2.68
C ILE A 9 -1.58 6.17 2.22
N LEU A 10 -1.06 6.31 1.00
CA LEU A 10 0.07 5.57 0.46
C LEU A 10 1.33 6.45 0.54
N MET A 11 2.28 6.05 1.36
CA MET A 11 3.62 6.64 1.39
C MET A 11 4.53 5.85 0.46
N ILE A 12 5.23 6.51 -0.47
CA ILE A 12 6.28 5.90 -1.30
C ILE A 12 7.50 6.83 -1.32
N ASN A 13 8.66 6.33 -0.92
CA ASN A 13 9.93 7.08 -0.89
C ASN A 13 9.81 8.47 -0.22
N GLY A 14 9.02 8.54 0.87
CA GLY A 14 8.78 9.78 1.62
C GLY A 14 7.68 10.68 1.04
N GLN A 15 7.18 10.40 -0.17
CA GLN A 15 6.06 11.13 -0.76
C GLN A 15 4.71 10.56 -0.29
N GLN A 16 3.79 11.46 0.05
CA GLN A 16 2.44 11.13 0.47
C GLN A 16 1.47 11.17 -0.72
N HIS A 17 0.63 10.14 -0.83
CA HIS A 17 -0.47 10.07 -1.79
C HIS A 17 -1.76 9.66 -1.07
N ASP A 18 -2.80 10.49 -1.17
CA ASP A 18 -4.14 10.09 -0.74
C ASP A 18 -4.70 9.09 -1.75
N VAL A 19 -5.26 7.99 -1.25
CA VAL A 19 -5.82 6.91 -2.08
C VAL A 19 -7.21 6.53 -1.60
N ARG A 20 -8.08 6.22 -2.55
CA ARG A 20 -9.46 5.80 -2.34
C ARG A 20 -9.82 4.62 -3.25
N GLN A 21 -11.02 4.10 -3.07
CA GLN A 21 -11.55 3.02 -3.91
C GLN A 21 -11.31 3.26 -5.40
N TYR A 22 -10.86 2.21 -6.08
CA TYR A 22 -10.45 2.16 -7.49
C TYR A 22 -9.12 2.81 -7.85
N ASP A 23 -8.46 3.51 -6.92
CA ASP A 23 -7.09 3.96 -7.15
C ASP A 23 -6.13 2.77 -7.20
N SER A 24 -5.16 2.86 -8.09
CA SER A 24 -4.12 1.86 -8.26
C SER A 24 -2.74 2.48 -8.25
N ALA A 25 -1.77 1.71 -7.77
CA ALA A 25 -0.38 2.11 -7.74
C ALA A 25 0.50 0.94 -8.16
N PHE A 26 1.48 1.22 -9.03
CA PHE A 26 2.59 0.34 -9.31
C PHE A 26 3.76 0.73 -8.43
N ILE A 27 4.19 -0.19 -7.58
CA ILE A 27 5.29 0.04 -6.63
C ILE A 27 6.48 -0.75 -7.17
N THR A 28 7.55 -0.04 -7.53
CA THR A 28 8.75 -0.65 -8.09
C THR A 28 9.52 -1.44 -7.02
N PRO A 29 10.28 -2.48 -7.41
CA PRO A 29 11.14 -3.22 -6.48
C PRO A 29 12.08 -2.29 -5.71
N GLY A 30 12.25 -2.55 -4.41
CA GLY A 30 13.10 -1.75 -3.52
C GLY A 30 12.50 -0.42 -3.05
N ALA A 31 11.35 0.03 -3.58
CA ALA A 31 10.70 1.24 -3.11
C ALA A 31 10.13 1.04 -1.69
N HIS A 32 10.62 1.85 -0.74
CA HIS A 32 10.07 1.88 0.61
C HIS A 32 8.66 2.44 0.55
N HIS A 33 7.69 1.66 1.03
CA HIS A 33 6.30 2.05 1.00
C HIS A 33 5.55 1.62 2.27
N ARG A 34 4.54 2.42 2.63
CA ARG A 34 3.64 2.15 3.75
C ARG A 34 2.22 2.55 3.38
N LEU A 35 1.25 1.75 3.80
CA LEU A 35 -0.16 2.09 3.74
C LEU A 35 -0.67 2.41 5.14
N ILE A 36 -1.38 3.52 5.26
CA ILE A 36 -1.93 4.02 6.51
C ILE A 36 -3.44 4.12 6.32
N ASN A 37 -4.20 3.36 7.11
CA ASN A 37 -5.66 3.53 7.14
C ASN A 37 -5.96 4.82 7.92
N THR A 38 -6.55 5.80 7.24
CA THR A 38 -6.98 7.07 7.86
C THR A 38 -8.49 7.13 8.09
N SER A 39 -9.22 6.09 7.67
CA SER A 39 -10.67 6.01 7.80
C SER A 39 -11.10 5.29 9.09
N LYS A 40 -12.36 5.50 9.49
CA LYS A 40 -12.99 4.76 10.60
C LYS A 40 -13.45 3.34 10.21
N THR A 41 -13.37 3.02 8.92
CA THR A 41 -13.81 1.75 8.34
C THR A 41 -12.60 0.93 7.90
N PRO A 42 -12.77 -0.37 7.62
CA PRO A 42 -11.69 -1.16 7.03
C PRO A 42 -11.22 -0.58 5.69
N PHE A 43 -9.90 -0.49 5.52
CA PHE A 43 -9.26 -0.12 4.25
C PHE A 43 -8.73 -1.38 3.58
N LYS A 44 -9.38 -1.81 2.49
CA LYS A 44 -9.12 -3.08 1.82
C LYS A 44 -8.37 -2.87 0.52
N ILE A 45 -7.29 -3.64 0.33
CA ILE A 45 -6.42 -3.58 -0.84
C ILE A 45 -6.16 -4.98 -1.39
N VAL A 46 -5.91 -5.08 -2.69
CA VAL A 46 -5.28 -6.23 -3.31
C VAL A 46 -3.89 -5.85 -3.82
N ARG A 47 -2.91 -6.69 -3.47
CA ARG A 47 -1.50 -6.52 -3.85
C ARG A 47 -1.00 -7.81 -4.51
N PRO A 48 -1.10 -7.91 -5.84
CA PRO A 48 -0.35 -8.92 -6.56
C PRO A 48 1.15 -8.57 -6.50
N TYR A 49 1.98 -9.59 -6.32
CA TYR A 49 3.43 -9.48 -6.47
C TYR A 49 3.82 -10.21 -7.76
N THR A 50 4.79 -9.66 -8.49
CA THR A 50 5.28 -10.24 -9.75
C THR A 50 6.42 -11.23 -9.54
N THR A 51 6.80 -11.49 -8.29
CA THR A 51 7.80 -12.47 -7.89
C THR A 51 7.34 -13.20 -6.61
N VAL A 52 7.80 -14.44 -6.44
CA VAL A 52 7.61 -15.22 -5.20
C VAL A 52 8.55 -14.74 -4.09
N ASP A 53 9.70 -14.16 -4.45
CA ASP A 53 10.71 -13.66 -3.53
C ASP A 53 10.33 -12.27 -3.00
N VAL A 54 9.25 -12.21 -2.23
CA VAL A 54 8.77 -10.96 -1.64
C VAL A 54 9.69 -10.55 -0.50
N THR A 55 10.44 -9.46 -0.69
CA THR A 55 11.22 -8.83 0.39
C THR A 55 10.26 -8.18 1.39
N ARG A 56 10.02 -8.84 2.53
CA ARG A 56 9.22 -8.28 3.63
C ARG A 56 10.16 -7.74 4.69
N THR A 57 10.10 -6.43 4.94
CA THR A 57 10.68 -5.86 6.15
C THR A 57 9.68 -6.10 7.28
N LEU A 58 9.91 -7.16 8.06
CA LEU A 58 9.21 -7.35 9.33
C LEU A 58 9.79 -6.36 10.33
N VAL A 59 8.93 -5.58 10.97
CA VAL A 59 9.31 -4.78 12.15
C VAL A 59 8.98 -5.61 13.38
N ASN A 60 9.92 -5.71 14.32
CA ASN A 60 9.66 -6.35 15.61
C ASN A 60 8.65 -5.51 16.41
N GLU A 61 7.79 -6.19 17.17
CA GLU A 61 6.79 -5.59 18.07
C GLU A 61 7.42 -4.80 19.22
#